data_AF-A0A0T5Y6I6-F1
#
_entry.id   AF-A0A0T5Y6I6-F1
#
_cell.length_a   1.000
_cell.length_b   1.000
_cell.length_c   1.000
_cell.angle_alpha   90.00
_cell.angle_beta   90.00
_cell.angle_gamma   90.00
#
_symmetry.space_group_name_H-M   'P 1'
#
loop_
_entity.id
_entity.type
_entity.pdbx_description
1 polymer ?
#
loop_
_entity_poly.entity_id
_entity_poly.type
_entity_poly.pdbx_seq_one_letter_code
_entity_poly.pdbx_strand_id
1 'polypeptide(L)'
;MAVDSDYVTDRAAGSRQTVTGQQPEQDLNSPREECGVFGVWAPGEDVAKLTYYGLYALQHRGQEAAGIAVADGSQVLVFKDLGLVSQVFDEQTLAAMQGHVAIGHCRYSTTGDTTWENAQPVFRNTAAGTGVALGHNGNLVNAAALAARARDAGLIATRCPAPATTDSDILGALLAHGAADSTLEQAALDLLPTVRGAFCLTFMDENTLYACRDPYGVRPLSLGRLDRGWVVASETAALDIVGASFVRDIEPGELLAIDADGVRSTRFANPTPKGCVFEYVYLARPDSTIAGRSVHAARVEIGRRLARECPVEADLVIGVPESGTPAAVGYAQESGVPYGQGLMKNAYVGRTFIQPSQTIRQLGIRLKLNPLKEVIRGKRLIVVDDSIVRGNTQRALVRMLREAGAVELHVRIASPPVKWPCFYGIDFPSPAELIANAVENEDEMLEAVRHAIGADTLGYISLRGMVAASEQPTSRLCTACFDGKYPIELPRETALGKNVIEHMLANAARGAALGELAADDEVPVGR
;
A
#
# COMPACT_ATOMS: atom_id res chain seq x y z
N MET A 1 46.43 -37.72 -7.29
CA MET A 1 46.26 -39.16 -6.99
C MET A 1 44.89 -39.31 -6.37
N ALA A 2 44.07 -40.23 -6.89
CA ALA A 2 42.72 -40.49 -6.43
C ALA A 2 42.70 -41.40 -5.20
N VAL A 3 41.65 -41.31 -4.38
CA VAL A 3 41.16 -42.42 -3.55
C VAL A 3 39.64 -42.32 -3.42
N ASP A 4 39.01 -43.47 -3.67
CA ASP A 4 37.59 -43.80 -3.59
C ASP A 4 37.45 -44.96 -2.58
N SER A 5 36.32 -45.30 -1.96
CA SER A 5 34.90 -44.95 -2.17
C SER A 5 34.10 -45.15 -0.85
N ASP A 6 32.77 -45.32 -0.96
CA ASP A 6 31.93 -46.21 -0.12
C ASP A 6 31.29 -45.70 1.19
N TYR A 7 30.08 -45.16 0.99
CA TYR A 7 28.81 -45.70 1.51
C TYR A 7 28.84 -46.72 2.67
N VAL A 8 28.16 -46.37 3.76
CA VAL A 8 27.32 -47.31 4.51
C VAL A 8 25.95 -46.68 4.76
N THR A 9 24.89 -47.39 4.37
CA THR A 9 23.49 -47.04 4.65
C THR A 9 23.07 -47.49 6.04
N ASP A 10 22.23 -46.73 6.74
CA ASP A 10 21.29 -47.33 7.69
C ASP A 10 19.91 -46.64 7.63
N ARG A 11 18.85 -47.44 7.77
CA ARG A 11 17.44 -47.05 7.74
C ARG A 11 16.76 -47.62 8.99
N ALA A 12 16.39 -46.76 9.94
CA ALA A 12 15.51 -47.18 11.03
C ALA A 12 14.51 -46.09 11.47
N ALA A 13 13.23 -46.45 11.37
CA ALA A 13 12.08 -46.02 12.20
C ALA A 13 11.94 -44.53 12.56
N GLY A 14 10.95 -43.87 11.96
CA GLY A 14 10.59 -42.49 12.31
C GLY A 14 9.76 -42.37 13.60
N SER A 15 10.00 -41.28 14.34
CA SER A 15 9.06 -40.74 15.32
C SER A 15 8.27 -39.59 14.69
N ARG A 16 6.93 -39.67 14.72
CA ARG A 16 6.06 -38.58 14.26
C ARG A 16 6.06 -37.46 15.30
N GLN A 17 6.98 -36.49 15.17
CA GLN A 17 6.76 -35.19 15.79
C GLN A 17 5.75 -34.39 14.95
N THR A 18 4.55 -34.23 15.50
CA THR A 18 3.56 -33.28 15.01
C THR A 18 4.11 -31.86 15.14
N VAL A 19 4.63 -31.31 14.04
CA VAL A 19 5.04 -29.91 13.97
C VAL A 19 3.77 -29.05 14.01
N THR A 20 3.40 -28.59 15.20
CA THR A 20 2.48 -27.46 15.35
C THR A 20 3.20 -26.22 14.83
N GLY A 21 3.00 -25.94 13.54
CA GLY A 21 3.58 -24.80 12.86
C GLY A 21 3.01 -23.49 13.40
N GLN A 22 3.63 -22.96 14.46
CA GLN A 22 3.42 -21.56 14.85
C GLN A 22 4.00 -20.67 13.74
N GLN A 23 3.13 -19.89 13.11
CA GLN A 23 3.52 -18.91 12.11
C GLN A 23 4.52 -17.90 12.72
N PRO A 24 5.54 -17.45 11.97
CA PRO A 24 6.42 -16.40 12.45
C PRO A 24 5.64 -15.09 12.56
N GLU A 25 5.68 -14.42 13.71
CA GLU A 25 5.25 -13.02 13.82
C GLU A 25 6.10 -12.16 12.86
N GLN A 26 5.48 -11.72 11.77
CA GLN A 26 6.08 -10.86 10.75
C GLN A 26 5.99 -9.38 11.16
N ASP A 27 6.79 -8.55 10.49
CA ASP A 27 7.12 -7.15 10.81
C ASP A 27 6.04 -6.30 11.52
N LEU A 28 6.48 -5.64 12.60
CA LEU A 28 5.70 -4.96 13.63
C LEU A 28 4.66 -3.92 13.14
N ASN A 29 3.38 -4.32 13.18
CA ASN A 29 2.27 -3.65 13.87
C ASN A 29 1.86 -2.17 13.58
N SER A 30 2.45 -1.49 12.60
CA SER A 30 1.87 -0.28 11.99
C SER A 30 0.98 -0.65 10.80
N PRO A 31 -0.01 0.19 10.41
CA PRO A 31 -0.68 0.01 9.12
C PRO A 31 0.37 0.06 8.01
N ARG A 32 0.32 -0.94 7.13
CA ARG A 32 1.29 -1.07 6.04
C ARG A 32 0.81 -0.24 4.85
N GLU A 33 1.77 0.32 4.14
CA GLU A 33 1.51 1.34 3.11
C GLU A 33 1.01 0.72 1.80
N GLU A 34 0.49 1.57 0.92
CA GLU A 34 -0.09 1.19 -0.36
C GLU A 34 0.84 1.41 -1.52
N CYS A 35 0.76 0.58 -2.55
CA CYS A 35 1.64 0.64 -3.71
C CYS A 35 1.79 2.05 -4.33
N GLY A 36 2.97 2.36 -4.86
CA GLY A 36 3.20 3.58 -5.64
C GLY A 36 3.18 3.29 -7.13
N VAL A 37 2.44 4.08 -7.92
CA VAL A 37 2.51 4.08 -9.39
C VAL A 37 3.15 5.36 -9.90
N PHE A 38 3.97 5.22 -10.96
CA PHE A 38 4.60 6.30 -11.71
C PHE A 38 4.50 5.98 -13.21
N GLY A 39 4.37 7.01 -14.05
CA GLY A 39 4.45 6.90 -15.50
C GLY A 39 5.05 8.15 -16.10
N VAL A 40 5.83 8.01 -17.17
CA VAL A 40 6.41 9.12 -17.91
C VAL A 40 6.32 8.87 -19.41
N TRP A 41 5.94 9.91 -20.14
CA TRP A 41 6.03 9.97 -21.60
C TRP A 41 6.93 11.16 -21.93
N ALA A 42 8.14 10.90 -22.44
CA ALA A 42 9.14 11.94 -22.69
C ALA A 42 10.14 11.52 -23.79
N PRO A 43 9.77 11.62 -25.09
CA PRO A 43 10.68 11.29 -26.18
C PRO A 43 11.95 12.13 -26.18
N GLY A 44 13.09 11.44 -26.16
CA GLY A 44 14.43 12.05 -26.12
C GLY A 44 14.99 12.28 -24.72
N GLU A 45 14.26 11.93 -23.66
CA GLU A 45 14.74 11.90 -22.27
C GLU A 45 15.03 10.47 -21.79
N ASP A 46 15.78 10.33 -20.69
CA ASP A 46 16.05 9.03 -20.06
C ASP A 46 14.85 8.60 -19.18
N VAL A 47 13.81 8.05 -19.82
CA VAL A 47 12.57 7.64 -19.15
C VAL A 47 12.77 6.54 -18.09
N ALA A 48 13.79 5.70 -18.21
CA ALA A 48 14.14 4.70 -17.21
C ALA A 48 14.68 5.35 -15.93
N LYS A 49 15.64 6.29 -16.04
CA LYS A 49 16.16 7.02 -14.88
C LYS A 49 15.09 7.94 -14.26
N LEU A 50 14.28 8.62 -15.08
CA LEU A 50 13.15 9.42 -14.57
C LEU A 50 12.18 8.54 -13.75
N THR A 51 11.84 7.35 -14.26
CA THR A 51 11.00 6.38 -13.53
C THR A 51 11.67 5.88 -12.25
N TYR A 52 12.97 5.56 -12.28
CA TYR A 52 13.73 5.16 -11.10
C TYR A 52 13.67 6.23 -9.99
N TYR A 53 13.93 7.50 -10.30
CA TYR A 53 13.87 8.57 -9.31
C TYR A 53 12.43 8.87 -8.84
N GLY A 54 11.45 8.78 -9.73
CA GLY A 54 10.03 8.85 -9.38
C GLY A 54 9.60 7.75 -8.41
N LEU A 55 10.04 6.50 -8.63
CA LEU A 55 9.79 5.38 -7.72
C LEU A 55 10.56 5.51 -6.40
N TYR A 56 11.78 6.04 -6.44
CA TYR A 56 12.56 6.33 -5.24
C TYR A 56 11.86 7.35 -4.34
N ALA A 57 11.21 8.37 -4.93
CA ALA A 57 10.34 9.29 -4.19
C ALA A 57 9.14 8.58 -3.52
N LEU A 58 8.57 7.60 -4.22
CA LEU A 58 7.45 6.77 -3.78
C LEU A 58 7.89 5.52 -3.00
N GLN A 59 9.15 5.40 -2.57
CA GLN A 59 9.65 4.19 -1.91
C GLN A 59 8.95 3.86 -0.59
N HIS A 60 8.42 4.87 0.12
CA HIS A 60 7.66 4.69 1.35
C HIS A 60 6.46 3.75 1.12
N ARG A 61 5.66 4.06 0.08
CA ARG A 61 4.46 3.35 -0.36
C ARG A 61 4.63 1.84 -0.56
N GLY A 62 5.76 1.39 -1.08
CA GLY A 62 6.00 -0.03 -1.32
C GLY A 62 7.48 -0.39 -1.16
N GLN A 63 7.77 -1.36 -0.29
CA GLN A 63 9.15 -1.79 0.05
C GLN A 63 9.35 -3.31 -0.15
N GLU A 64 8.42 -3.97 -0.85
CA GLU A 64 8.43 -5.42 -1.01
C GLU A 64 8.97 -5.86 -2.38
N ALA A 65 8.67 -5.08 -3.42
CA ALA A 65 9.17 -5.26 -4.77
C ALA A 65 9.17 -3.92 -5.50
N ALA A 66 9.98 -3.81 -6.55
CA ALA A 66 9.94 -2.70 -7.49
C ALA A 66 10.01 -3.21 -8.93
N GLY A 67 9.43 -2.47 -9.87
CA GLY A 67 9.47 -2.80 -11.28
C GLY A 67 9.33 -1.58 -12.18
N ILE A 68 9.92 -1.66 -13.36
CA ILE A 68 9.87 -0.66 -14.41
C ILE A 68 9.57 -1.38 -15.73
N ALA A 69 8.69 -0.79 -16.53
CA ALA A 69 8.48 -1.13 -17.93
C ALA A 69 8.85 0.08 -18.79
N VAL A 70 9.55 -0.14 -19.90
CA VAL A 70 9.95 0.90 -20.87
C VAL A 70 9.59 0.42 -22.27
N ALA A 71 9.17 1.34 -23.13
CA ALA A 71 8.97 1.06 -24.55
C ALA A 71 9.62 2.08 -25.47
N ASP A 72 10.08 1.59 -26.62
CA ASP A 72 10.81 2.35 -27.65
C ASP A 72 9.95 2.70 -28.88
N GLY A 73 8.68 2.30 -28.90
CA GLY A 73 7.76 2.42 -30.05
C GLY A 73 7.57 1.13 -30.84
N SER A 74 8.38 0.10 -30.56
CA SER A 74 8.35 -1.21 -31.25
C SER A 74 8.25 -2.41 -30.31
N GLN A 75 8.74 -2.30 -29.08
CA GLN A 75 8.74 -3.36 -28.07
C GLN A 75 8.60 -2.76 -26.66
N VAL A 76 8.16 -3.59 -25.72
CA VAL A 76 8.11 -3.27 -24.28
C VAL A 76 9.10 -4.17 -23.53
N LEU A 77 10.03 -3.55 -22.81
CA LEU A 77 10.96 -4.23 -21.91
C LEU A 77 10.50 -4.03 -20.47
N VAL A 78 10.33 -5.12 -19.71
CA VAL A 78 9.92 -5.08 -18.30
C VAL A 78 10.99 -5.73 -17.42
N PHE A 79 11.42 -5.01 -16.39
CA PHE A 79 12.31 -5.51 -15.35
C PHE A 79 11.68 -5.29 -13.97
N LYS A 80 11.61 -6.34 -13.15
CA LYS A 80 11.03 -6.29 -11.80
C LYS A 80 11.71 -7.32 -10.90
N ASP A 81 11.90 -6.98 -9.63
CA ASP A 81 12.39 -7.92 -8.61
C ASP A 81 11.92 -7.52 -7.19
N LEU A 82 12.15 -8.40 -6.22
CA LEU A 82 11.83 -8.19 -4.82
C LEU A 82 12.87 -7.27 -4.14
N GLY A 83 12.39 -6.41 -3.24
CA GLY A 83 13.22 -5.46 -2.48
C GLY A 83 12.93 -3.99 -2.77
N LEU A 84 13.88 -3.14 -2.39
CA LEU A 84 13.81 -1.69 -2.58
C LEU A 84 14.21 -1.29 -4.01
N VAL A 85 13.73 -0.14 -4.49
CA VAL A 85 14.04 0.41 -5.82
C VAL A 85 15.56 0.48 -6.06
N SER A 86 16.33 0.95 -5.06
CA SER A 86 17.79 1.02 -5.13
C SER A 86 18.54 -0.30 -4.93
N GLN A 87 17.82 -1.42 -4.73
CA GLN A 87 18.35 -2.78 -4.70
C GLN A 87 18.01 -3.53 -6.00
N VAL A 88 16.84 -3.25 -6.58
CA VAL A 88 16.35 -3.85 -7.83
C VAL A 88 17.05 -3.25 -9.05
N PHE A 89 17.29 -1.94 -9.06
CA PHE A 89 17.85 -1.25 -10.22
C PHE A 89 19.26 -0.72 -9.97
N ASP A 90 20.19 -1.10 -10.83
CA ASP A 90 21.52 -0.51 -10.95
C ASP A 90 21.68 0.27 -12.27
N GLU A 91 22.83 0.95 -12.43
CA GLU A 91 23.08 1.79 -13.60
C GLU A 91 23.17 0.98 -14.90
N GLN A 92 23.60 -0.29 -14.84
CA GLN A 92 23.67 -1.16 -16.02
C GLN A 92 22.27 -1.58 -16.49
N THR A 93 21.40 -1.94 -15.56
CA THR A 93 19.99 -2.27 -15.82
C THR A 93 19.27 -1.07 -16.42
N LEU A 94 19.39 0.12 -15.81
CA LEU A 94 18.74 1.33 -16.31
C LEU A 94 19.27 1.76 -17.68
N ALA A 95 20.58 1.63 -17.95
CA ALA A 95 21.16 1.97 -19.25
C ALA A 95 20.71 1.05 -20.40
N ALA A 96 20.27 -0.17 -20.10
CA ALA A 96 19.69 -1.11 -21.06
C ALA A 96 18.21 -0.83 -21.38
N MET A 97 17.50 -0.10 -20.50
CA MET A 97 16.07 0.20 -20.62
C MET A 97 15.84 1.49 -21.42
N GLN A 98 16.15 1.47 -22.72
CA GLN A 98 15.99 2.63 -23.60
C GLN A 98 14.57 2.71 -24.18
N GLY A 99 14.03 3.92 -24.27
CA GLY A 99 12.69 4.14 -24.81
C GLY A 99 12.22 5.59 -24.67
N HIS A 100 10.93 5.82 -24.90
CA HIS A 100 10.28 7.13 -24.80
C HIS A 100 9.01 7.14 -23.94
N VAL A 101 8.51 5.94 -23.58
CA VAL A 101 7.45 5.74 -22.58
C VAL A 101 7.98 4.83 -21.49
N ALA A 102 7.62 5.09 -20.24
CA ALA A 102 7.87 4.18 -19.14
C ALA A 102 6.76 4.23 -18.09
N ILE A 103 6.55 3.10 -17.40
CA ILE A 103 5.79 3.03 -16.15
C ILE A 103 6.60 2.32 -15.08
N GLY A 104 6.33 2.66 -13.83
CA GLY A 104 7.00 2.10 -12.66
C GLY A 104 6.02 1.75 -11.55
N HIS A 105 6.42 0.79 -10.71
CA HIS A 105 5.66 0.39 -9.53
C HIS A 105 6.56 0.12 -8.33
N CYS A 106 6.11 0.53 -7.14
CA CYS A 106 6.62 0.11 -5.84
C CYS A 106 5.52 -0.70 -5.14
N ARG A 107 5.75 -1.99 -4.83
CA ARG A 107 4.71 -2.87 -4.27
C ARG A 107 4.72 -2.93 -2.74
N TYR A 108 3.51 -2.91 -2.19
CA TYR A 108 3.17 -3.58 -0.94
C TYR A 108 2.13 -4.68 -1.19
N SER A 109 2.22 -5.83 -0.53
CA SER A 109 1.21 -6.88 -0.62
C SER A 109 -0.12 -6.49 0.06
N THR A 110 -1.10 -6.08 -0.73
CA THR A 110 -2.47 -5.76 -0.29
C THR A 110 -3.44 -6.88 -0.61
N THR A 111 -3.32 -7.42 -1.83
CA THR A 111 -3.83 -8.71 -2.27
C THR A 111 -2.65 -9.61 -2.67
N GLY A 112 -2.78 -10.89 -2.32
CA GLY A 112 -1.83 -11.97 -2.58
C GLY A 112 -0.49 -11.88 -1.84
N ASP A 113 0.27 -12.98 -1.90
CA ASP A 113 1.54 -13.13 -1.19
C ASP A 113 2.69 -12.28 -1.78
N THR A 114 3.75 -12.08 -0.99
CA THR A 114 5.00 -11.42 -1.39
C THR A 114 5.88 -12.36 -2.23
N THR A 115 5.42 -12.69 -3.44
CA THR A 115 6.19 -13.45 -4.45
C THR A 115 6.64 -12.55 -5.60
N TRP A 116 7.61 -13.02 -6.38
CA TRP A 116 8.18 -12.27 -7.52
C TRP A 116 7.15 -12.09 -8.66
N GLU A 117 6.33 -13.11 -8.90
CA GLU A 117 5.32 -13.10 -9.96
C GLU A 117 4.27 -12.00 -9.70
N ASN A 118 3.91 -11.81 -8.43
CA ASN A 118 3.00 -10.78 -7.95
C ASN A 118 3.62 -9.36 -7.92
N ALA A 119 4.91 -9.17 -8.23
CA ALA A 119 5.49 -7.85 -8.46
C ALA A 119 4.91 -7.20 -9.73
N GLN A 120 4.91 -5.87 -9.80
CA GLN A 120 4.39 -5.11 -10.95
C GLN A 120 5.50 -4.20 -11.52
N PRO A 121 5.40 -3.68 -12.77
CA PRO A 121 4.30 -3.85 -13.72
C PRO A 121 3.98 -5.30 -14.09
N VAL A 122 2.69 -5.58 -14.27
CA VAL A 122 2.19 -6.78 -14.95
C VAL A 122 2.46 -6.59 -16.44
N PHE A 123 2.85 -7.66 -17.14
CA PHE A 123 3.08 -7.64 -18.58
C PHE A 123 2.25 -8.73 -19.28
N ARG A 124 1.56 -8.35 -20.36
CA ARG A 124 0.74 -9.24 -21.20
C ARG A 124 0.84 -8.80 -22.66
N ASN A 125 0.65 -9.72 -23.60
CA ASN A 125 0.51 -9.38 -25.02
C ASN A 125 -0.97 -9.44 -25.43
N THR A 126 -1.40 -8.54 -26.31
CA THR A 126 -2.70 -8.67 -26.99
C THR A 126 -2.66 -9.78 -28.04
N ALA A 127 -3.83 -10.17 -28.57
CA ALA A 127 -3.90 -11.11 -29.70
C ALA A 127 -3.22 -10.57 -30.98
N ALA A 128 -3.12 -9.25 -31.12
CA ALA A 128 -2.42 -8.56 -32.21
C ALA A 128 -0.88 -8.51 -32.03
N GLY A 129 -0.37 -8.94 -30.87
CA GLY A 129 1.06 -8.95 -30.55
C GLY A 129 1.57 -7.70 -29.82
N THR A 130 0.73 -6.69 -29.60
CA THR A 130 1.03 -5.47 -28.83
C THR A 130 1.36 -5.82 -27.38
N GLY A 131 2.47 -5.29 -26.87
CA GLY A 131 2.86 -5.41 -25.46
C GLY A 131 2.08 -4.44 -24.58
N VAL A 132 1.49 -4.94 -23.50
CA VAL A 132 0.73 -4.16 -22.52
C VAL A 132 1.40 -4.31 -21.15
N ALA A 133 1.88 -3.19 -20.60
CA ALA A 133 2.36 -3.13 -19.23
C ALA A 133 1.37 -2.37 -18.33
N LEU A 134 1.13 -2.84 -17.11
CA LEU A 134 0.17 -2.23 -16.16
C LEU A 134 0.70 -2.23 -14.72
N GLY A 135 0.67 -1.06 -14.08
CA GLY A 135 0.86 -0.87 -12.65
C GLY A 135 -0.42 -0.36 -11.97
N HIS A 136 -0.71 -0.86 -10.78
CA HIS A 136 -1.94 -0.60 -10.01
C HIS A 136 -1.63 -0.22 -8.55
N ASN A 137 -2.20 0.88 -8.10
CA ASN A 137 -2.27 1.30 -6.70
C ASN A 137 -3.74 1.26 -6.23
N GLY A 138 -4.05 0.38 -5.29
CA GLY A 138 -5.40 0.20 -4.76
C GLY A 138 -5.74 -1.27 -4.48
N ASN A 139 -7.04 -1.56 -4.45
CA ASN A 139 -7.57 -2.91 -4.25
C ASN A 139 -8.97 -3.05 -4.84
N LEU A 140 -9.19 -4.09 -5.65
CA LEU A 140 -10.46 -4.33 -6.32
C LEU A 140 -11.42 -5.18 -5.46
N VAL A 141 -12.51 -4.58 -4.99
CA VAL A 141 -13.53 -5.29 -4.17
C VAL A 141 -14.33 -6.31 -4.98
N ASN A 142 -14.32 -6.24 -6.32
CA ASN A 142 -14.92 -7.26 -7.19
C ASN A 142 -13.89 -8.17 -7.89
N ALA A 143 -12.66 -8.27 -7.37
CA ALA A 143 -11.61 -9.13 -7.92
C ALA A 143 -12.08 -10.58 -8.18
N ALA A 144 -12.91 -11.14 -7.28
CA ALA A 144 -13.52 -12.46 -7.44
C ALA A 144 -14.37 -12.60 -8.73
N ALA A 145 -15.17 -11.58 -9.06
CA ALA A 145 -16.00 -11.58 -10.25
C ALA A 145 -15.17 -11.36 -11.54
N LEU A 146 -14.14 -10.51 -11.46
CA LEU A 146 -13.19 -10.32 -12.55
C LEU A 146 -12.37 -11.59 -12.83
N ALA A 147 -11.95 -12.31 -11.78
CA ALA A 147 -11.28 -13.61 -11.89
C ALA A 147 -12.18 -14.67 -12.54
N ALA A 148 -13.47 -14.70 -12.22
CA ALA A 148 -14.42 -15.58 -12.88
C ALA A 148 -14.52 -15.27 -14.38
N ARG A 149 -14.76 -14.01 -14.76
CA ARG A 149 -14.76 -13.55 -16.16
C ARG A 149 -13.48 -13.89 -16.91
N ALA A 150 -12.31 -13.75 -16.25
CA ALA A 150 -11.02 -14.09 -16.85
C ALA A 150 -10.84 -15.61 -17.07
N ARG A 151 -11.36 -16.47 -16.17
CA ARG A 151 -11.40 -17.93 -16.38
C ARG A 151 -12.35 -18.33 -17.50
N ASP A 152 -13.53 -17.73 -17.55
CA ASP A 152 -14.56 -18.05 -18.56
C ASP A 152 -14.08 -17.66 -19.97
N ALA A 153 -13.24 -16.63 -20.08
CA ALA A 153 -12.54 -16.24 -21.30
C ALA A 153 -11.21 -17.01 -21.56
N GLY A 154 -10.86 -17.99 -20.71
CA GLY A 154 -9.64 -18.80 -20.86
C GLY A 154 -8.31 -18.09 -20.58
N LEU A 155 -8.33 -16.90 -19.97
CA LEU A 155 -7.17 -16.03 -19.80
C LEU A 155 -6.27 -16.40 -18.61
N ILE A 156 -6.83 -17.08 -17.61
CA ILE A 156 -6.10 -17.56 -16.44
C ILE A 156 -6.35 -19.06 -16.22
N ALA A 157 -5.29 -19.78 -15.86
CA ALA A 157 -5.31 -21.24 -15.73
C ALA A 157 -6.16 -21.70 -14.53
N THR A 158 -6.84 -22.84 -14.68
CA THR A 158 -7.58 -23.53 -13.60
C THR A 158 -6.68 -24.34 -12.67
N ARG A 159 -5.41 -24.56 -13.05
CA ARG A 159 -4.45 -25.40 -12.31
C ARG A 159 -3.61 -24.54 -11.36
N CYS A 160 -3.38 -25.06 -10.16
CA CYS A 160 -2.48 -24.49 -9.16
C CYS A 160 -1.10 -25.17 -9.29
N PRO A 161 0.04 -24.45 -9.19
CA PRO A 161 0.16 -23.01 -8.96
C PRO A 161 -0.26 -22.18 -10.17
N ALA A 162 -1.09 -21.16 -9.93
CA ALA A 162 -1.32 -20.11 -10.91
C ALA A 162 -0.10 -19.17 -10.92
N PRO A 163 0.29 -18.58 -12.07
CA PRO A 163 1.49 -17.75 -12.14
C PRO A 163 1.45 -16.54 -11.21
N ALA A 164 0.34 -15.80 -11.22
CA ALA A 164 0.11 -14.68 -10.31
C ALA A 164 -1.32 -14.73 -9.77
N THR A 165 -1.53 -14.14 -8.60
CA THR A 165 -2.79 -14.20 -7.83
C THR A 165 -3.31 -12.82 -7.44
N THR A 166 -2.82 -11.77 -8.10
CA THR A 166 -3.25 -10.39 -7.84
C THR A 166 -4.45 -9.96 -8.68
N ASP A 167 -5.24 -9.04 -8.13
CA ASP A 167 -6.28 -8.31 -8.85
C ASP A 167 -5.74 -7.57 -10.10
N SER A 168 -4.48 -7.15 -10.01
CA SER A 168 -3.72 -6.41 -11.00
C SER A 168 -3.35 -7.28 -12.20
N ASP A 169 -3.02 -8.56 -11.99
CA ASP A 169 -2.78 -9.52 -13.07
C ASP A 169 -4.07 -9.87 -13.83
N ILE A 170 -5.16 -10.09 -13.10
CA ILE A 170 -6.50 -10.32 -13.68
C ILE A 170 -6.91 -9.12 -14.54
N LEU A 171 -6.67 -7.89 -14.05
CA LEU A 171 -7.00 -6.67 -14.77
C LEU A 171 -6.15 -6.52 -16.05
N GLY A 172 -4.84 -6.78 -15.97
CA GLY A 172 -3.94 -6.78 -17.13
C GLY A 172 -4.34 -7.82 -18.18
N ALA A 173 -4.73 -9.02 -17.76
CA ALA A 173 -5.21 -10.08 -18.66
C ALA A 173 -6.52 -9.69 -19.37
N LEU A 174 -7.49 -9.16 -18.63
CA LEU A 174 -8.78 -8.68 -19.20
C LEU A 174 -8.58 -7.51 -20.17
N LEU A 175 -7.66 -6.59 -19.85
CA LEU A 175 -7.34 -5.43 -20.69
C LEU A 175 -6.67 -5.85 -22.01
N ALA A 176 -5.63 -6.69 -21.94
CA ALA A 176 -4.94 -7.19 -23.13
C ALA A 176 -5.85 -8.06 -24.03
N HIS A 177 -6.83 -8.75 -23.44
CA HIS A 177 -7.85 -9.48 -24.19
C HIS A 177 -8.86 -8.56 -24.88
N GLY A 178 -9.33 -7.49 -24.22
CA GLY A 178 -10.23 -6.50 -24.83
C GLY A 178 -9.58 -5.73 -25.99
N ALA A 179 -8.26 -5.52 -25.92
CA ALA A 179 -7.45 -4.89 -26.95
C ALA A 179 -7.06 -5.84 -28.12
N ALA A 180 -7.76 -6.97 -28.29
CA ALA A 180 -7.55 -7.87 -29.43
C ALA A 180 -8.03 -7.27 -30.76
N ASP A 181 -9.23 -6.69 -30.76
CA ASP A 181 -9.91 -6.13 -31.95
C ASP A 181 -10.12 -4.59 -31.84
N SER A 182 -9.50 -3.94 -30.86
CA SER A 182 -9.69 -2.52 -30.54
C SER A 182 -8.39 -1.87 -30.02
N THR A 183 -8.36 -0.53 -29.92
CA THR A 183 -7.22 0.17 -29.29
C THR A 183 -7.19 -0.09 -27.79
N LEU A 184 -6.00 0.00 -27.18
CA LEU A 184 -5.86 -0.15 -25.73
C LEU A 184 -6.68 0.89 -24.95
N GLU A 185 -6.82 2.10 -25.50
CA GLU A 185 -7.72 3.14 -24.97
C GLU A 185 -9.19 2.67 -24.97
N GLN A 186 -9.71 2.12 -26.07
CA GLN A 186 -11.08 1.64 -26.16
C GLN A 186 -11.32 0.43 -25.23
N ALA A 187 -10.40 -0.53 -25.22
CA ALA A 187 -10.47 -1.68 -24.31
C ALA A 187 -10.51 -1.25 -22.83
N ALA A 188 -9.78 -0.18 -22.46
CA ALA A 188 -9.85 0.41 -21.13
C ALA A 188 -11.22 1.07 -20.86
N LEU A 189 -11.75 1.85 -21.81
CA LEU A 189 -13.08 2.48 -21.70
C LEU A 189 -14.21 1.46 -21.52
N ASP A 190 -14.10 0.27 -22.12
CA ASP A 190 -15.08 -0.81 -21.98
C ASP A 190 -14.89 -1.64 -20.69
N LEU A 191 -13.64 -1.79 -20.21
CA LEU A 191 -13.32 -2.58 -19.03
C LEU A 191 -13.53 -1.80 -17.71
N LEU A 192 -13.02 -0.57 -17.61
CA LEU A 192 -12.99 0.23 -16.38
C LEU A 192 -14.37 0.45 -15.73
N PRO A 193 -15.50 0.64 -16.46
CA PRO A 193 -16.84 0.72 -15.86
C PRO A 193 -17.28 -0.55 -15.12
N THR A 194 -16.66 -1.70 -15.40
CA THR A 194 -16.94 -2.98 -14.73
C THR A 194 -16.10 -3.22 -13.48
N VAL A 195 -15.08 -2.39 -13.24
CA VAL A 195 -14.15 -2.52 -12.11
C VAL A 195 -14.74 -1.81 -10.88
N ARG A 196 -14.75 -2.48 -9.73
CA ARG A 196 -15.21 -1.91 -8.45
C ARG A 196 -14.11 -2.01 -7.39
N GLY A 197 -13.89 -0.90 -6.69
CA GLY A 197 -12.87 -0.77 -5.65
C GLY A 197 -12.19 0.58 -5.74
N ALA A 198 -11.08 0.73 -5.05
CA ALA A 198 -10.19 1.86 -5.24
C ALA A 198 -9.08 1.44 -6.21
N PHE A 199 -8.78 2.27 -7.19
CA PHE A 199 -7.69 2.02 -8.13
C PHE A 199 -7.15 3.31 -8.73
N CYS A 200 -5.84 3.38 -8.83
CA CYS A 200 -5.11 4.27 -9.72
C CYS A 200 -4.21 3.40 -10.59
N LEU A 201 -4.36 3.52 -11.91
CA LEU A 201 -3.60 2.74 -12.88
C LEU A 201 -2.65 3.64 -13.64
N THR A 202 -1.47 3.11 -13.93
CA THR A 202 -0.60 3.57 -15.01
C THR A 202 -0.37 2.38 -15.92
N PHE A 203 -0.73 2.46 -17.18
CA PHE A 203 -0.54 1.39 -18.16
C PHE A 203 -0.04 1.96 -19.49
N MET A 204 0.55 1.12 -20.34
CA MET A 204 1.14 1.57 -21.60
C MET A 204 1.12 0.48 -22.67
N ASP A 205 1.01 0.93 -23.92
CA ASP A 205 1.47 0.19 -25.10
C ASP A 205 2.88 0.66 -25.50
N GLU A 206 3.34 0.38 -26.71
CA GLU A 206 4.68 0.76 -27.14
C GLU A 206 4.90 2.28 -27.30
N ASN A 207 3.83 3.08 -27.44
CA ASN A 207 3.90 4.50 -27.84
C ASN A 207 3.13 5.45 -26.90
N THR A 208 2.15 4.94 -26.15
CA THR A 208 1.18 5.71 -25.38
C THR A 208 1.27 5.39 -23.89
N LEU A 209 1.38 6.42 -23.05
CA LEU A 209 1.16 6.31 -21.62
C LEU A 209 -0.32 6.57 -21.31
N TYR A 210 -0.94 5.66 -20.58
CA TYR A 210 -2.27 5.81 -20.03
C TYR A 210 -2.25 5.92 -18.52
N ALA A 211 -3.16 6.72 -17.97
CA ALA A 211 -3.38 6.80 -16.53
C ALA A 211 -4.85 6.98 -16.22
N CYS A 212 -5.38 6.23 -15.24
CA CYS A 212 -6.77 6.41 -14.83
C CYS A 212 -6.96 6.31 -13.32
N ARG A 213 -8.05 6.91 -12.85
CA ARG A 213 -8.43 6.98 -11.44
C ARG A 213 -9.86 6.52 -11.25
N ASP A 214 -10.11 5.73 -10.21
CA ASP A 214 -11.42 5.16 -9.91
C ASP A 214 -12.53 6.24 -9.79
N PRO A 215 -13.82 5.90 -10.01
CA PRO A 215 -14.92 6.87 -10.01
C PRO A 215 -15.07 7.65 -8.69
N TYR A 216 -14.54 7.13 -7.59
CA TYR A 216 -14.55 7.75 -6.28
C TYR A 216 -13.23 8.51 -5.98
N GLY A 217 -12.17 8.26 -6.73
CA GLY A 217 -10.85 8.87 -6.55
C GLY A 217 -10.27 8.64 -5.16
N VAL A 218 -10.40 7.43 -4.64
CA VAL A 218 -10.01 7.09 -3.26
C VAL A 218 -8.50 7.28 -3.06
N ARG A 219 -7.70 6.82 -4.03
CA ARG A 219 -6.23 7.00 -4.06
C ARG A 219 -5.85 8.32 -4.76
N PRO A 220 -4.73 8.96 -4.39
CA PRO A 220 -4.21 10.13 -5.09
C PRO A 220 -3.52 9.74 -6.41
N LEU A 221 -3.62 10.60 -7.42
CA LEU A 221 -2.95 10.48 -8.71
C LEU A 221 -2.87 11.86 -9.35
N SER A 222 -1.67 12.30 -9.71
CA SER A 222 -1.39 13.68 -10.14
C SER A 222 -0.66 13.70 -11.49
N LEU A 223 -1.02 14.66 -12.34
CA LEU A 223 -0.40 14.94 -13.62
C LEU A 223 0.62 16.09 -13.46
N GLY A 224 1.83 15.88 -13.97
CA GLY A 224 2.90 16.85 -14.05
C GLY A 224 3.42 17.03 -15.48
N ARG A 225 4.06 18.18 -15.74
CA ARG A 225 4.66 18.56 -17.02
C ARG A 225 6.18 18.70 -16.85
N LEU A 226 6.95 17.89 -17.56
CA LEU A 226 8.38 18.13 -17.80
C LEU A 226 8.54 19.15 -18.92
N ASP A 227 9.75 19.64 -19.20
CA ASP A 227 10.00 20.46 -20.40
C ASP A 227 9.58 19.68 -21.68
N ARG A 228 10.02 18.43 -21.79
CA ARG A 228 9.85 17.57 -22.98
C ARG A 228 9.03 16.31 -22.76
N GLY A 229 8.07 16.37 -21.85
CA GLY A 229 7.18 15.24 -21.61
C GLY A 229 6.13 15.52 -20.54
N TRP A 230 5.43 14.46 -20.17
CA TRP A 230 4.42 14.42 -19.12
C TRP A 230 4.73 13.31 -18.14
N VAL A 231 4.37 13.51 -16.89
CA VAL A 231 4.55 12.55 -15.80
C VAL A 231 3.22 12.36 -15.09
N VAL A 232 2.91 11.13 -14.72
CA VAL A 232 1.84 10.80 -13.78
C VAL A 232 2.45 10.10 -12.57
N ALA A 233 2.04 10.47 -11.37
CA ALA A 233 2.52 9.83 -10.15
C ALA A 233 1.41 9.76 -9.08
N SER A 234 1.50 8.80 -8.17
CA SER A 234 0.60 8.74 -7.00
C SER A 234 0.68 9.98 -6.12
N GLU A 235 1.80 10.72 -6.13
CA GLU A 235 2.02 11.90 -5.30
C GLU A 235 2.88 12.96 -5.99
N THR A 236 2.66 14.23 -5.62
CA THR A 236 3.40 15.38 -6.16
C THR A 236 4.90 15.35 -5.80
N ALA A 237 5.29 14.77 -4.65
CA ALA A 237 6.69 14.65 -4.26
C ALA A 237 7.54 13.84 -5.27
N ALA A 238 6.92 12.98 -6.09
CA ALA A 238 7.60 12.30 -7.20
C ALA A 238 7.77 13.21 -8.43
N LEU A 239 6.84 14.14 -8.67
CA LEU A 239 6.95 15.16 -9.72
C LEU A 239 8.11 16.12 -9.40
N ASP A 240 8.18 16.59 -8.15
CA ASP A 240 9.22 17.51 -7.68
C ASP A 240 10.64 16.90 -7.85
N ILE A 241 10.79 15.61 -7.53
CA ILE A 241 12.08 14.89 -7.63
C ILE A 241 12.54 14.69 -9.08
N VAL A 242 11.61 14.55 -10.05
CA VAL A 242 11.95 14.45 -11.48
C VAL A 242 11.93 15.80 -12.21
N GLY A 243 11.72 16.91 -11.49
CA GLY A 243 11.66 18.26 -12.07
C GLY A 243 10.39 18.57 -12.87
N ALA A 244 9.33 17.78 -12.70
CA ALA A 244 8.04 18.02 -13.36
C ALA A 244 7.21 19.06 -12.59
N SER A 245 6.71 20.09 -13.27
CA SER A 245 5.77 21.05 -12.69
C SER A 245 4.40 20.40 -12.51
N PHE A 246 3.81 20.47 -11.31
CA PHE A 246 2.43 20.02 -11.07
C PHE A 246 1.43 20.77 -11.95
N VAL A 247 0.53 20.03 -12.61
CA VAL A 247 -0.52 20.59 -13.46
C VAL A 247 -1.88 20.50 -12.77
N ARG A 248 -2.27 19.29 -12.34
CA ARG A 248 -3.51 19.01 -11.59
C ARG A 248 -3.53 17.58 -11.06
N ASP A 249 -4.48 17.30 -10.17
CA ASP A 249 -4.91 15.93 -9.91
C ASP A 249 -5.66 15.35 -11.13
N ILE A 250 -5.52 14.05 -11.35
CA ILE A 250 -6.37 13.28 -12.27
C ILE A 250 -7.75 13.13 -11.60
N GLU A 251 -8.81 13.39 -12.34
CA GLU A 251 -10.17 13.44 -11.81
C GLU A 251 -10.74 12.03 -11.54
N PRO A 252 -11.67 11.86 -10.58
CA PRO A 252 -12.34 10.58 -10.38
C PRO A 252 -13.14 10.16 -11.62
N GLY A 253 -12.92 8.94 -12.12
CA GLY A 253 -13.55 8.43 -13.34
C GLY A 253 -12.92 8.92 -14.65
N GLU A 254 -11.75 9.57 -14.58
CA GLU A 254 -10.96 10.01 -15.73
C GLU A 254 -9.95 8.94 -16.18
N LEU A 255 -9.82 8.79 -17.50
CA LEU A 255 -8.73 8.15 -18.21
C LEU A 255 -7.99 9.23 -19.02
N LEU A 256 -6.67 9.31 -18.84
CA LEU A 256 -5.77 10.04 -19.70
C LEU A 256 -5.09 9.08 -20.68
N ALA A 257 -4.90 9.55 -21.91
CA ALA A 257 -3.99 8.98 -22.89
C ALA A 257 -2.96 10.05 -23.28
N ILE A 258 -1.69 9.68 -23.29
CA ILE A 258 -0.56 10.61 -23.44
C ILE A 258 0.40 10.04 -24.48
N ASP A 259 0.50 10.71 -25.63
CA ASP A 259 1.37 10.35 -26.75
C ASP A 259 1.88 11.60 -27.50
N ALA A 260 2.33 11.42 -28.74
CA ALA A 260 2.86 12.47 -29.61
C ALA A 260 1.86 13.61 -29.90
N ASP A 261 0.55 13.35 -29.84
CA ASP A 261 -0.49 14.37 -30.00
C ASP A 261 -0.77 15.15 -28.70
N GLY A 262 -0.17 14.74 -27.58
CA GLY A 262 -0.29 15.37 -26.26
C GLY A 262 -1.17 14.58 -25.31
N VAL A 263 -1.87 15.29 -24.41
CA VAL A 263 -2.73 14.69 -23.38
C VAL A 263 -4.20 14.73 -23.82
N ARG A 264 -4.78 13.56 -24.07
CA ARG A 264 -6.23 13.37 -24.23
C ARG A 264 -6.83 12.97 -22.89
N SER A 265 -8.06 13.41 -22.63
CA SER A 265 -8.82 13.11 -21.41
C SER A 265 -10.22 12.62 -21.79
N THR A 266 -10.57 11.44 -21.29
CA THR A 266 -11.86 10.79 -21.52
C THR A 266 -12.42 10.32 -20.18
N ARG A 267 -13.73 10.44 -19.96
CA ARG A 267 -14.38 9.96 -18.73
C ARG A 267 -15.06 8.63 -18.98
N PHE A 268 -14.67 7.60 -18.22
CA PHE A 268 -15.32 6.28 -18.24
C PHE A 268 -16.44 6.15 -17.20
N ALA A 269 -16.52 7.08 -16.24
CA ALA A 269 -17.56 7.09 -15.21
C ALA A 269 -17.91 8.51 -14.74
N ASN A 270 -19.09 8.65 -14.12
CA ASN A 270 -19.45 9.87 -13.40
C ASN A 270 -18.71 9.94 -12.05
N PRO A 271 -18.14 11.09 -11.66
CA PRO A 271 -17.36 11.22 -10.43
C PRO A 271 -18.26 11.19 -9.18
N THR A 272 -17.87 10.39 -8.20
CA THR A 272 -18.49 10.31 -6.86
C THR A 272 -17.42 10.45 -5.77
N PRO A 273 -16.74 11.61 -5.63
CA PRO A 273 -15.48 11.72 -4.89
C PRO A 273 -15.56 11.26 -3.43
N LYS A 274 -14.60 10.42 -2.99
CA LYS A 274 -14.42 9.83 -1.65
C LYS A 274 -12.94 9.59 -1.35
N GLY A 275 -12.12 10.63 -1.48
CA GLY A 275 -10.67 10.57 -1.24
C GLY A 275 -10.33 10.00 0.14
N CYS A 276 -9.31 9.15 0.23
CA CYS A 276 -8.91 8.52 1.49
C CYS A 276 -8.40 9.55 2.50
N VAL A 277 -9.09 9.73 3.63
CA VAL A 277 -8.65 10.68 4.67
C VAL A 277 -7.31 10.25 5.32
N PHE A 278 -6.99 8.95 5.28
CA PHE A 278 -5.78 8.37 5.87
C PHE A 278 -4.49 8.77 5.14
N GLU A 279 -4.59 9.26 3.89
CA GLU A 279 -3.47 9.87 3.16
C GLU A 279 -2.97 11.14 3.87
N TYR A 280 -3.90 11.99 4.36
CA TYR A 280 -3.54 13.18 5.15
C TYR A 280 -2.96 12.82 6.52
N VAL A 281 -3.42 11.72 7.14
CA VAL A 281 -2.99 11.30 8.49
C VAL A 281 -1.59 10.68 8.48
N TYR A 282 -1.36 9.72 7.58
CA TYR A 282 -0.22 8.81 7.67
C TYR A 282 0.45 8.51 6.32
N LEU A 283 -0.30 8.00 5.33
CA LEU A 283 0.28 7.34 4.15
C LEU A 283 1.12 8.25 3.26
N ALA A 284 0.58 9.38 2.81
CA ALA A 284 1.30 10.27 1.90
C ALA A 284 2.51 10.90 2.59
N ARG A 285 3.53 11.26 1.83
CA ARG A 285 4.64 12.06 2.37
C ARG A 285 4.15 13.46 2.77
N PRO A 286 4.73 14.06 3.83
CA PRO A 286 4.36 15.41 4.24
C PRO A 286 4.57 16.51 3.18
N ASP A 287 5.55 16.35 2.29
CA ASP A 287 5.85 17.29 1.21
C ASP A 287 4.89 17.19 0.01
N SER A 288 4.02 16.17 -0.04
CA SER A 288 2.99 16.06 -1.07
C SER A 288 1.80 16.98 -0.85
N THR A 289 1.12 17.31 -1.96
CA THR A 289 -0.16 18.02 -1.98
C THR A 289 -1.24 17.13 -2.59
N ILE A 290 -2.41 17.06 -1.94
CA ILE A 290 -3.56 16.27 -2.40
C ILE A 290 -4.77 17.20 -2.44
N ALA A 291 -5.49 17.27 -3.57
CA ALA A 291 -6.69 18.12 -3.72
C ALA A 291 -6.47 19.58 -3.28
N GLY A 292 -5.28 20.12 -3.59
CA GLY A 292 -4.86 21.48 -3.21
C GLY A 292 -4.40 21.66 -1.75
N ARG A 293 -4.45 20.61 -0.92
CA ARG A 293 -4.03 20.65 0.49
C ARG A 293 -2.67 19.96 0.69
N SER A 294 -1.69 20.70 1.22
CA SER A 294 -0.42 20.13 1.70
C SER A 294 -0.66 19.14 2.85
N VAL A 295 -0.06 17.95 2.74
CA VAL A 295 -0.16 16.89 3.75
C VAL A 295 0.49 17.33 5.06
N HIS A 296 1.66 17.99 5.03
CA HIS A 296 2.29 18.56 6.22
C HIS A 296 1.37 19.59 6.91
N ALA A 297 0.78 20.52 6.15
CA ALA A 297 -0.11 21.53 6.71
C ALA A 297 -1.36 20.90 7.37
N ALA A 298 -1.92 19.86 6.75
CA ALA A 298 -3.01 19.09 7.34
C ALA A 298 -2.60 18.43 8.67
N ARG A 299 -1.44 17.75 8.74
CA ARG A 299 -0.96 17.09 9.98
C ARG A 299 -0.66 18.08 11.11
N VAL A 300 -0.09 19.25 10.79
CA VAL A 300 0.11 20.31 11.80
C VAL A 300 -1.24 20.82 12.32
N GLU A 301 -2.23 21.02 11.46
CA GLU A 301 -3.57 21.46 11.87
C GLU A 301 -4.35 20.39 12.67
N ILE A 302 -4.18 19.11 12.35
CA ILE A 302 -4.62 17.99 13.20
C ILE A 302 -4.02 18.12 14.59
N GLY A 303 -2.70 18.37 14.70
CA GLY A 303 -2.01 18.60 15.96
C GLY A 303 -2.62 19.72 16.81
N ARG A 304 -2.93 20.87 16.20
CA ARG A 304 -3.59 21.99 16.91
C ARG A 304 -4.97 21.61 17.43
N ARG A 305 -5.78 20.93 16.61
CA ARG A 305 -7.12 20.47 17.00
C ARG A 305 -7.07 19.45 18.13
N LEU A 306 -6.13 18.52 18.08
CA LEU A 306 -5.87 17.55 19.13
C LEU A 306 -5.47 18.21 20.46
N ALA A 307 -4.75 19.34 20.44
CA ALA A 307 -4.46 20.13 21.65
C ALA A 307 -5.70 20.85 22.23
N ARG A 308 -6.61 21.33 21.38
CA ARG A 308 -7.89 21.94 21.80
C ARG A 308 -8.87 20.91 22.33
N GLU A 309 -8.91 19.72 21.72
CA GLU A 309 -9.86 18.64 22.04
C GLU A 309 -9.38 17.78 23.22
N CYS A 310 -8.07 17.60 23.40
CA CYS A 310 -7.48 16.76 24.45
C CYS A 310 -6.32 17.46 25.20
N PRO A 311 -6.51 18.66 25.78
CA PRO A 311 -5.46 19.38 26.49
C PRO A 311 -4.92 18.60 27.70
N VAL A 312 -3.68 18.88 28.09
CA VAL A 312 -3.07 18.40 29.34
C VAL A 312 -1.85 19.25 29.69
N GLU A 313 -1.62 19.49 30.99
CA GLU A 313 -0.41 20.14 31.47
C GLU A 313 0.74 19.15 31.59
N ALA A 314 1.81 19.37 30.83
CA ALA A 314 3.02 18.57 30.84
C ALA A 314 4.25 19.44 30.52
N ASP A 315 5.45 18.87 30.58
CA ASP A 315 6.70 19.63 30.51
C ASP A 315 7.35 19.63 29.12
N LEU A 316 6.93 18.72 28.23
CA LEU A 316 7.46 18.58 26.87
C LEU A 316 6.49 17.84 25.95
N VAL A 317 6.32 18.31 24.71
CA VAL A 317 5.68 17.57 23.62
C VAL A 317 6.76 16.88 22.78
N ILE A 318 6.58 15.59 22.51
CA ILE A 318 7.44 14.80 21.60
C ILE A 318 6.57 14.13 20.53
N GLY A 319 7.09 14.04 19.31
CA GLY A 319 6.48 13.25 18.23
C GLY A 319 7.08 11.86 18.14
N VAL A 320 6.27 10.87 17.77
CA VAL A 320 6.75 9.57 17.31
C VAL A 320 7.26 9.73 15.87
N PRO A 321 8.57 9.52 15.60
CA PRO A 321 9.10 9.80 14.27
C PRO A 321 8.73 8.72 13.25
N GLU A 322 8.40 9.04 12.01
CA GLU A 322 8.40 10.39 11.39
C GLU A 322 7.02 11.00 11.20
N SER A 323 5.99 10.16 11.02
CA SER A 323 4.60 10.53 10.71
C SER A 323 3.92 11.37 11.79
N GLY A 324 4.17 11.08 13.07
CA GLY A 324 3.64 11.84 14.21
C GLY A 324 4.28 13.22 14.42
N THR A 325 5.46 13.48 13.85
CA THR A 325 6.24 14.72 14.07
C THR A 325 5.47 16.01 13.73
N PRO A 326 4.80 16.15 12.56
CA PRO A 326 4.10 17.41 12.24
C PRO A 326 2.90 17.65 13.18
N ALA A 327 2.19 16.59 13.57
CA ALA A 327 1.11 16.68 14.55
C ALA A 327 1.64 17.08 15.94
N ALA A 328 2.81 16.56 16.34
CA ALA A 328 3.48 16.98 17.59
C ALA A 328 3.85 18.47 17.58
N VAL A 329 4.39 18.98 16.46
CA VAL A 329 4.69 20.40 16.29
C VAL A 329 3.41 21.25 16.36
N GLY A 330 2.33 20.82 15.71
CA GLY A 330 1.03 21.50 15.80
C GLY A 330 0.46 21.52 17.22
N TYR A 331 0.53 20.39 17.93
CA TYR A 331 0.07 20.29 19.31
C TYR A 331 0.86 21.24 20.23
N ALA A 332 2.19 21.27 20.11
CA ALA A 332 3.05 22.16 20.88
C ALA A 332 2.76 23.65 20.61
N GLN A 333 2.59 24.03 19.35
CA GLN A 333 2.23 25.41 18.95
C GLN A 333 0.92 25.89 19.59
N GLU A 334 -0.10 25.02 19.65
CA GLU A 334 -1.41 25.38 20.19
C GLU A 334 -1.46 25.34 21.73
N SER A 335 -0.86 24.32 22.34
CA SER A 335 -0.85 24.14 23.80
C SER A 335 0.12 25.07 24.53
N GLY A 336 1.10 25.64 23.83
CA GLY A 336 2.20 26.42 24.43
C GLY A 336 3.25 25.57 25.17
N VAL A 337 3.06 24.25 25.26
CA VAL A 337 4.06 23.32 25.82
C VAL A 337 5.21 23.17 24.81
N PRO A 338 6.49 23.28 25.22
CA PRO A 338 7.60 23.24 24.28
C PRO A 338 7.69 21.89 23.55
N TYR A 339 7.95 21.93 22.24
CA TYR A 339 8.31 20.76 21.46
C TYR A 339 9.79 20.40 21.70
N GLY A 340 10.08 19.10 21.79
CA GLY A 340 11.46 18.59 21.80
C GLY A 340 11.58 17.24 21.13
N GLN A 341 12.79 16.94 20.64
CA GLN A 341 13.09 15.61 20.12
C GLN A 341 13.35 14.65 21.29
N GLY A 342 12.34 13.86 21.68
CA GLY A 342 12.51 12.79 22.68
C GLY A 342 13.00 11.46 22.09
N LEU A 343 12.82 11.26 20.78
CA LEU A 343 13.08 10.00 20.09
C LEU A 343 13.95 10.23 18.85
N MET A 344 14.91 9.34 18.63
CA MET A 344 15.70 9.27 17.41
C MET A 344 15.36 7.99 16.65
N LYS A 345 14.88 8.11 15.41
CA LYS A 345 14.68 6.97 14.51
C LYS A 345 16.02 6.55 13.92
N ASN A 346 16.26 5.25 13.88
CA ASN A 346 17.44 4.68 13.25
C ASN A 346 17.23 4.61 11.73
N ALA A 347 17.80 5.55 10.98
CA ALA A 347 17.67 5.66 9.53
C ALA A 347 18.19 4.43 8.75
N TYR A 348 19.00 3.57 9.38
CA TYR A 348 19.63 2.42 8.74
C TYR A 348 18.87 1.09 8.97
N VAL A 349 17.71 1.12 9.64
CA VAL A 349 16.89 -0.09 9.86
C VAL A 349 15.95 -0.30 8.67
N GLY A 350 16.48 -0.94 7.64
CA GLY A 350 15.69 -1.61 6.61
C GLY A 350 15.26 -3.02 7.02
N ARG A 351 14.59 -3.74 6.11
CA ARG A 351 14.36 -5.19 6.25
C ARG A 351 15.71 -5.91 6.27
N THR A 352 16.06 -6.57 7.36
CA THR A 352 17.33 -7.31 7.47
C THR A 352 17.17 -8.73 6.92
N PHE A 353 17.99 -9.12 5.94
CA PHE A 353 18.06 -10.52 5.46
C PHE A 353 18.47 -11.50 6.56
N ILE A 354 19.19 -11.03 7.60
CA ILE A 354 19.47 -11.81 8.80
C ILE A 354 18.15 -12.00 9.55
N GLN A 355 17.60 -13.21 9.53
CA GLN A 355 16.43 -13.55 10.33
C GLN A 355 16.79 -13.39 11.82
N PRO A 356 16.16 -12.46 12.56
CA PRO A 356 16.52 -12.23 13.95
C PRO A 356 16.18 -13.47 14.79
N SER A 357 17.14 -13.87 15.62
CA SER A 357 16.92 -14.90 16.64
C SER A 357 15.77 -14.49 17.57
N GLN A 358 15.15 -15.44 18.28
CA GLN A 358 14.09 -15.15 19.26
C GLN A 358 14.49 -14.02 20.23
N THR A 359 15.74 -13.99 20.69
CA THR A 359 16.30 -12.94 21.56
C THR A 359 16.42 -11.58 20.87
N ILE A 360 16.72 -11.53 19.57
CA ILE A 360 16.79 -10.28 18.80
C ILE A 360 15.39 -9.79 18.42
N ARG A 361 14.42 -10.69 18.16
CA ARG A 361 13.01 -10.30 17.95
C ARG A 361 12.45 -9.55 19.16
N GLN A 362 12.84 -9.94 20.37
CA GLN A 362 12.48 -9.23 21.61
C GLN A 362 13.08 -7.81 21.73
N LEU A 363 14.11 -7.45 20.95
CA LEU A 363 14.59 -6.05 20.90
C LEU A 363 13.58 -5.15 20.18
N GLY A 364 12.83 -5.69 19.20
CA GLY A 364 11.65 -5.07 18.57
C GLY A 364 11.82 -3.59 18.25
N ILE A 365 10.99 -2.75 18.88
CA ILE A 365 10.96 -1.29 18.67
C ILE A 365 12.30 -0.59 19.00
N ARG A 366 13.15 -1.15 19.89
CA ARG A 366 14.45 -0.55 20.25
C ARG A 366 15.47 -0.60 19.10
N LEU A 367 15.25 -1.43 18.08
CA LEU A 367 16.04 -1.37 16.85
C LEU A 367 15.69 -0.10 16.06
N LYS A 368 14.39 0.20 15.96
CA LYS A 368 13.83 1.30 15.15
C LYS A 368 13.95 2.67 15.83
N LEU A 369 13.72 2.76 17.14
CA LEU A 369 13.67 4.01 17.90
C LEU A 369 14.57 3.96 19.14
N ASN A 370 15.31 5.05 19.39
CA ASN A 370 16.15 5.25 20.56
C ASN A 370 15.65 6.47 21.38
N PRO A 371 15.45 6.34 22.70
CA PRO A 371 15.01 7.45 23.55
C PRO A 371 16.19 8.33 23.97
N LEU A 372 16.04 9.65 23.83
CA LEU A 372 17.03 10.64 24.26
C LEU A 372 16.83 10.93 25.75
N LYS A 373 17.56 10.19 26.59
CA LYS A 373 17.37 10.15 28.07
C LYS A 373 17.60 11.52 28.72
N GLU A 374 18.49 12.31 28.16
CA GLU A 374 18.84 13.66 28.60
C GLU A 374 17.67 14.64 28.40
N VAL A 375 16.84 14.39 27.39
CA VAL A 375 15.63 15.15 27.08
C VAL A 375 14.44 14.65 27.90
N ILE A 376 14.33 13.32 28.10
CA ILE A 376 13.17 12.66 28.71
C ILE A 376 13.17 12.68 30.25
N ARG A 377 14.33 12.48 30.89
CA ARG A 377 14.41 12.15 32.33
C ARG A 377 13.78 13.25 33.20
N GLY A 378 12.87 12.83 34.09
CA GLY A 378 12.25 13.69 35.08
C GLY A 378 11.12 14.58 34.54
N LYS A 379 10.69 14.38 33.29
CA LYS A 379 9.60 15.15 32.67
C LYS A 379 8.31 14.36 32.57
N ARG A 380 7.18 15.07 32.64
CA ARG A 380 5.87 14.67 32.12
C ARG A 380 5.86 14.95 30.62
N LEU A 381 5.56 13.94 29.81
CA LEU A 381 5.62 14.03 28.35
C LEU A 381 4.25 13.89 27.71
N ILE A 382 3.98 14.74 26.72
CA ILE A 382 2.93 14.51 25.74
C ILE A 382 3.55 13.78 24.55
N VAL A 383 3.09 12.56 24.27
CA VAL A 383 3.60 11.72 23.19
C VAL A 383 2.56 11.73 22.07
N VAL A 384 2.88 12.40 20.96
CA VAL A 384 1.98 12.52 19.81
C VAL A 384 2.35 11.50 18.74
N ASP A 385 1.40 10.64 18.38
CA ASP A 385 1.54 9.58 17.39
C ASP A 385 0.42 9.69 16.33
N ASP A 386 0.59 9.07 15.16
CA ASP A 386 -0.40 9.19 14.08
C ASP A 386 -1.70 8.43 14.36
N SER A 387 -1.60 7.17 14.79
CA SER A 387 -2.71 6.24 14.89
C SER A 387 -2.40 5.09 15.87
N ILE A 388 -3.45 4.40 16.33
CA ILE A 388 -3.30 3.11 17.05
C ILE A 388 -4.15 2.06 16.37
N VAL A 389 -3.51 0.98 15.92
CA VAL A 389 -4.16 -0.17 15.26
C VAL A 389 -4.23 -1.37 16.21
N ARG A 390 -3.10 -2.03 16.48
CA ARG A 390 -2.99 -3.16 17.43
C ARG A 390 -2.48 -2.77 18.84
N GLY A 391 -2.01 -1.54 19.02
CA GLY A 391 -1.46 -1.02 20.30
C GLY A 391 -0.13 -1.61 20.77
N ASN A 392 0.35 -2.71 20.19
CA ASN A 392 1.63 -3.35 20.57
C ASN A 392 2.85 -2.41 20.45
N THR A 393 2.92 -1.61 19.37
CA THR A 393 3.99 -0.62 19.16
C THR A 393 3.94 0.46 20.24
N GLN A 394 2.77 1.01 20.52
CA GLN A 394 2.56 2.06 21.52
C GLN A 394 2.83 1.56 22.95
N ARG A 395 2.41 0.34 23.30
CA ARG A 395 2.78 -0.32 24.57
C ARG A 395 4.29 -0.40 24.76
N ALA A 396 5.01 -0.82 23.73
CA ALA A 396 6.47 -0.94 23.77
C ALA A 396 7.15 0.44 23.84
N LEU A 397 6.60 1.46 23.16
CA LEU A 397 7.06 2.84 23.21
C LEU A 397 6.87 3.48 24.60
N VAL A 398 5.67 3.38 25.18
CA VAL A 398 5.35 3.90 26.52
C VAL A 398 6.29 3.28 27.55
N ARG A 399 6.51 1.96 27.49
CA ARG A 399 7.49 1.27 28.34
C ARG A 399 8.91 1.82 28.15
N MET A 400 9.37 1.99 26.90
CA MET A 400 10.68 2.54 26.58
C MET A 400 10.88 3.95 27.16
N LEU A 401 9.85 4.81 27.10
CA LEU A 401 9.91 6.17 27.62
C LEU A 401 9.91 6.20 29.16
N ARG A 402 9.15 5.33 29.85
CA ARG A 402 9.28 5.16 31.31
C ARG A 402 10.67 4.66 31.71
N GLU A 403 11.22 3.68 30.98
CA GLU A 403 12.59 3.17 31.20
C GLU A 403 13.67 4.23 30.93
N ALA A 404 13.39 5.24 30.10
CA ALA A 404 14.25 6.41 29.91
C ALA A 404 14.14 7.47 31.03
N GLY A 405 13.11 7.37 31.87
CA GLY A 405 12.91 8.21 33.06
C GLY A 405 11.78 9.24 32.94
N ALA A 406 10.81 9.07 32.03
CA ALA A 406 9.60 9.87 32.02
C ALA A 406 8.77 9.64 33.30
N VAL A 407 8.23 10.72 33.87
CA VAL A 407 7.39 10.69 35.08
C VAL A 407 5.95 10.35 34.73
N GLU A 408 5.38 11.10 33.78
CA GLU A 408 4.04 10.89 33.21
C GLU A 408 4.11 10.81 31.68
N LEU A 409 3.20 10.05 31.08
CA LEU A 409 3.08 9.81 29.64
C LEU A 409 1.62 10.00 29.20
N HIS A 410 1.36 11.16 28.60
CA HIS A 410 0.06 11.52 28.04
C HIS A 410 0.09 11.25 26.52
N VAL A 411 -0.53 10.16 26.09
CA VAL A 411 -0.55 9.78 24.67
C VAL A 411 -1.65 10.55 23.95
N ARG A 412 -1.35 11.10 22.78
CA ARG A 412 -2.26 11.89 21.96
C ARG A 412 -2.18 11.42 20.51
N ILE A 413 -3.31 11.04 19.93
CA ILE A 413 -3.37 10.35 18.63
C ILE A 413 -4.00 11.24 17.56
N ALA A 414 -3.30 11.37 16.44
CA ALA A 414 -3.63 12.25 15.32
C ALA A 414 -4.71 11.68 14.38
N SER A 415 -5.29 10.52 14.73
CA SER A 415 -6.49 9.93 14.12
C SER A 415 -7.55 9.65 15.18
N PRO A 416 -8.82 9.45 14.79
CA PRO A 416 -9.79 8.73 15.61
C PRO A 416 -9.37 7.26 15.81
N PRO A 417 -10.02 6.51 16.73
CA PRO A 417 -9.78 5.09 16.89
C PRO A 417 -10.09 4.30 15.61
N VAL A 418 -9.15 3.49 15.12
CA VAL A 418 -9.34 2.62 13.96
C VAL A 418 -10.18 1.41 14.38
N LYS A 419 -11.44 1.37 13.96
CA LYS A 419 -12.42 0.33 14.33
C LYS A 419 -12.78 -0.61 13.18
N TRP A 420 -12.44 -0.26 11.94
CA TRP A 420 -12.82 -1.02 10.75
C TRP A 420 -11.62 -1.27 9.83
N PRO A 421 -11.55 -2.44 9.16
CA PRO A 421 -10.52 -2.72 8.16
C PRO A 421 -10.66 -1.80 6.94
N CYS A 422 -9.72 -1.87 6.00
CA CYS A 422 -9.83 -1.19 4.70
C CYS A 422 -9.86 -2.21 3.57
N PHE A 423 -10.81 -2.05 2.64
CA PHE A 423 -10.92 -2.87 1.42
C PHE A 423 -10.47 -2.12 0.15
N TYR A 424 -9.89 -0.93 0.33
CA TYR A 424 -9.45 -0.01 -0.72
C TYR A 424 -7.93 0.11 -0.77
N GLY A 425 -7.25 -0.93 -0.29
CA GLY A 425 -5.83 -0.93 0.01
C GLY A 425 -5.54 -0.10 1.26
N ILE A 426 -5.71 -0.65 2.45
CA ILE A 426 -4.77 -0.42 3.55
C ILE A 426 -4.74 -1.76 4.26
N ASP A 427 -3.56 -2.36 4.45
CA ASP A 427 -3.42 -3.65 5.14
C ASP A 427 -3.63 -3.47 6.66
N PHE A 428 -4.88 -3.19 7.03
CA PHE A 428 -5.37 -3.25 8.39
C PHE A 428 -5.71 -4.70 8.75
N PRO A 429 -5.46 -5.11 10.00
CA PRO A 429 -5.77 -6.45 10.46
C PRO A 429 -7.29 -6.66 10.62
N SER A 430 -7.69 -7.88 10.99
CA SER A 430 -9.11 -8.19 11.18
C SER A 430 -9.75 -7.34 12.30
N PRO A 431 -11.08 -7.14 12.30
CA PRO A 431 -11.77 -6.38 13.35
C PRO A 431 -11.46 -6.85 14.77
N ALA A 432 -11.19 -8.14 14.98
CA ALA A 432 -10.87 -8.74 16.27
C ALA A 432 -9.44 -8.42 16.78
N GLU A 433 -8.55 -7.97 15.89
CA GLU A 433 -7.18 -7.56 16.22
C GLU A 433 -7.02 -6.04 16.42
N LEU A 434 -8.04 -5.26 16.05
CA LEU A 434 -8.08 -3.82 16.27
C LEU A 434 -8.33 -3.53 17.75
N ILE A 435 -7.39 -2.85 18.42
CA ILE A 435 -7.45 -2.64 19.87
C ILE A 435 -8.67 -1.79 20.30
N ALA A 436 -9.16 -0.94 19.40
CA ALA A 436 -10.36 -0.12 19.59
C ALA A 436 -11.69 -0.89 19.53
N ASN A 437 -11.66 -2.19 19.21
CA ASN A 437 -12.83 -3.08 19.18
C ASN A 437 -12.87 -4.05 20.37
N ALA A 438 -11.97 -3.92 21.35
CA ALA A 438 -11.95 -4.79 22.52
C ALA A 438 -13.21 -4.69 23.41
N VAL A 439 -13.92 -3.55 23.35
CA VAL A 439 -15.21 -3.29 24.01
C VAL A 439 -16.07 -2.37 23.13
N GLU A 440 -17.39 -2.43 23.28
CA GLU A 440 -18.34 -1.71 22.42
C GLU A 440 -18.53 -0.23 22.79
N ASN A 441 -18.54 0.08 24.09
CA ASN A 441 -18.74 1.44 24.60
C ASN A 441 -17.49 2.32 24.36
N GLU A 442 -17.67 3.58 23.94
CA GLU A 442 -16.57 4.46 23.56
C GLU A 442 -15.71 4.96 24.74
N ASP A 443 -16.33 5.23 25.90
CA ASP A 443 -15.61 5.64 27.12
C ASP A 443 -14.84 4.45 27.71
N GLU A 444 -15.47 3.26 27.74
CA GLU A 444 -14.80 2.03 28.15
C GLU A 444 -13.66 1.65 27.19
N MET A 445 -13.83 1.89 25.88
CA MET A 445 -12.79 1.67 24.87
C MET A 445 -11.59 2.57 25.11
N LEU A 446 -11.80 3.86 25.39
CA LEU A 446 -10.72 4.80 25.70
C LEU A 446 -9.88 4.31 26.89
N GLU A 447 -10.54 3.92 27.98
CA GLU A 447 -9.87 3.42 29.19
C GLU A 447 -9.21 2.04 28.97
N ALA A 448 -9.86 1.13 28.24
CA ALA A 448 -9.31 -0.17 27.89
C ALA A 448 -8.02 -0.02 27.05
N VAL A 449 -8.01 0.85 26.03
CA VAL A 449 -6.81 1.10 25.23
C VAL A 449 -5.74 1.81 26.06
N ARG A 450 -6.09 2.83 26.86
CA ARG A 450 -5.16 3.54 27.75
C ARG A 450 -4.45 2.57 28.69
N HIS A 451 -5.20 1.69 29.36
CA HIS A 451 -4.66 0.66 30.23
C HIS A 451 -3.80 -0.34 29.45
N ALA A 452 -4.27 -0.80 28.29
CA ALA A 452 -3.56 -1.77 27.47
C ALA A 452 -2.22 -1.26 26.91
N ILE A 453 -2.04 0.05 26.69
CA ILE A 453 -0.74 0.64 26.31
C ILE A 453 0.09 1.12 27.51
N GLY A 454 -0.51 1.25 28.70
CA GLY A 454 0.16 1.68 29.94
C GLY A 454 0.36 3.19 30.10
N ALA A 455 -0.44 4.00 29.39
CA ALA A 455 -0.37 5.46 29.42
C ALA A 455 -1.11 6.05 30.63
N ASP A 456 -0.64 7.21 31.11
CA ASP A 456 -1.29 7.91 32.23
C ASP A 456 -2.58 8.60 31.77
N THR A 457 -2.58 9.16 30.56
CA THR A 457 -3.81 9.58 29.86
C THR A 457 -3.71 9.24 28.37
N LEU A 458 -4.86 9.04 27.71
CA LEU A 458 -4.98 8.84 26.28
C LEU A 458 -6.02 9.84 25.73
N GLY A 459 -5.78 10.37 24.54
CA GLY A 459 -6.75 11.19 23.81
C GLY A 459 -6.60 10.98 22.31
N TYR A 460 -7.73 10.89 21.61
CA TYR A 460 -7.81 10.81 20.16
C TYR A 460 -8.44 12.09 19.62
N ILE A 461 -8.00 12.57 18.46
CA ILE A 461 -8.73 13.64 17.77
C ILE A 461 -10.08 13.10 17.30
N SER A 462 -11.13 13.92 17.40
CA SER A 462 -12.43 13.59 16.84
C SER A 462 -12.38 13.42 15.31
N LEU A 463 -13.27 12.58 14.76
CA LEU A 463 -13.43 12.43 13.31
C LEU A 463 -13.70 13.78 12.62
N ARG A 464 -14.46 14.66 13.28
CA ARG A 464 -14.74 16.02 12.83
C ARG A 464 -13.48 16.88 12.82
N GLY A 465 -12.66 16.83 13.87
CA GLY A 465 -11.40 17.56 13.97
C GLY A 465 -10.43 17.17 12.86
N MET A 466 -10.21 15.87 12.68
CA MET A 466 -9.34 15.32 11.62
C MET A 466 -9.83 15.69 10.22
N VAL A 467 -11.12 15.48 9.91
CA VAL A 467 -11.68 15.83 8.60
C VAL A 467 -11.54 17.32 8.32
N ALA A 468 -11.83 18.19 9.29
CA ALA A 468 -11.73 19.64 9.12
C ALA A 468 -10.29 20.11 8.82
N ALA A 469 -9.26 19.43 9.33
CA ALA A 469 -7.86 19.76 9.06
C ALA A 469 -7.39 19.45 7.63
N SER A 470 -8.12 18.59 6.91
CA SER A 470 -7.91 18.32 5.47
C SER A 470 -8.42 19.44 4.56
N GLU A 471 -9.25 20.36 5.08
CA GLU A 471 -9.97 21.40 4.33
C GLU A 471 -10.89 20.87 3.21
N GLN A 472 -11.11 19.55 3.14
CA GLN A 472 -12.03 18.92 2.20
C GLN A 472 -13.44 18.77 2.82
N PRO A 473 -14.52 18.84 2.01
CA PRO A 473 -15.86 18.51 2.48
C PRO A 473 -15.94 17.04 2.96
N THR A 474 -16.53 16.78 4.12
CA THR A 474 -16.74 15.41 4.64
C THR A 474 -17.42 14.49 3.63
N SER A 475 -18.36 15.03 2.84
CA SER A 475 -19.05 14.30 1.78
C SER A 475 -18.14 13.79 0.66
N ARG A 476 -16.95 14.38 0.49
CA ARG A 476 -15.93 14.04 -0.52
C ARG A 476 -14.80 13.13 -0.01
N LEU A 477 -14.87 12.67 1.24
CA LEU A 477 -13.86 11.80 1.85
C LEU A 477 -14.40 10.40 2.14
N CYS A 478 -13.49 9.43 2.20
CA CYS A 478 -13.72 8.12 2.79
C CYS A 478 -13.24 8.12 4.25
N THR A 479 -14.15 7.81 5.17
CA THR A 479 -13.93 7.73 6.63
C THR A 479 -14.15 6.33 7.20
N ALA A 480 -14.35 5.34 6.32
CA ALA A 480 -14.83 4.00 6.65
C ALA A 480 -14.02 3.27 7.75
N CYS A 481 -12.70 3.45 7.80
CA CYS A 481 -11.81 2.85 8.81
C CYS A 481 -12.15 3.29 10.25
N PHE A 482 -12.89 4.39 10.41
CA PHE A 482 -13.31 4.96 11.69
C PHE A 482 -14.82 4.78 11.93
N ASP A 483 -15.66 4.97 10.90
CA ASP A 483 -17.13 5.02 11.03
C ASP A 483 -17.91 3.85 10.40
N GLY A 484 -17.22 2.91 9.73
CA GLY A 484 -17.80 1.75 9.08
C GLY A 484 -18.57 2.05 7.78
N LYS A 485 -18.60 3.30 7.31
CA LYS A 485 -19.42 3.72 6.17
C LYS A 485 -18.64 3.64 4.87
N TYR A 486 -18.53 2.43 4.33
CA TYR A 486 -17.89 2.15 3.06
C TYR A 486 -18.63 2.84 1.88
N PRO A 487 -18.00 3.77 1.14
CA PRO A 487 -18.62 4.45 0.00
C PRO A 487 -18.83 3.56 -1.24
N ILE A 488 -18.03 2.50 -1.36
CA ILE A 488 -18.13 1.51 -2.43
C ILE A 488 -18.72 0.24 -1.81
N GLU A 489 -19.83 -0.23 -2.38
CA GLU A 489 -20.53 -1.44 -1.96
C GLU A 489 -19.57 -2.64 -1.93
N LEU A 490 -19.49 -3.30 -0.78
CA LEU A 490 -18.66 -4.48 -0.56
C LEU A 490 -19.45 -5.76 -0.92
N PRO A 491 -18.83 -6.78 -1.53
CA PRO A 491 -19.44 -8.10 -1.65
C PRO A 491 -19.61 -8.77 -0.28
N ARG A 492 -20.30 -9.92 -0.26
CA ARG A 492 -20.42 -10.77 0.93
C ARG A 492 -19.04 -11.15 1.48
N GLU A 493 -18.93 -11.30 2.80
CA GLU A 493 -17.67 -11.54 3.52
C GLU A 493 -16.83 -12.69 2.96
N THR A 494 -17.45 -13.76 2.44
CA THR A 494 -16.76 -14.90 1.81
C THR A 494 -15.99 -14.56 0.52
N ALA A 495 -16.12 -13.33 0.01
CA ALA A 495 -15.41 -12.80 -1.15
C ALA A 495 -14.55 -11.56 -0.79
N LEU A 496 -14.23 -11.35 0.49
CA LEU A 496 -13.36 -10.29 1.00
C LEU A 496 -12.09 -10.86 1.66
N GLY A 497 -10.99 -10.12 1.56
CA GLY A 497 -9.71 -10.43 2.21
C GLY A 497 -8.54 -10.61 1.24
N LYS A 498 -7.32 -10.50 1.79
CA LYS A 498 -6.05 -10.50 1.04
C LYS A 498 -5.82 -11.74 0.15
N ASN A 499 -6.35 -12.89 0.56
CA ASN A 499 -6.10 -14.19 -0.09
C ASN A 499 -7.32 -14.76 -0.83
N VAL A 500 -8.31 -13.92 -1.20
CA VAL A 500 -9.55 -14.38 -1.85
C VAL A 500 -9.27 -15.11 -3.16
N ILE A 501 -8.32 -14.63 -3.96
CA ILE A 501 -7.98 -15.22 -5.27
C ILE A 501 -7.34 -16.60 -5.08
N GLU A 502 -6.41 -16.75 -4.14
CA GLU A 502 -5.78 -18.02 -3.75
C GLU A 502 -6.84 -19.03 -3.27
N HIS A 503 -7.77 -18.61 -2.41
CA HIS A 503 -8.86 -19.47 -1.95
C HIS A 503 -9.80 -19.89 -3.09
N MET A 504 -10.12 -18.98 -4.01
CA MET A 504 -10.94 -19.29 -5.19
C MET A 504 -10.25 -20.24 -6.16
N LEU A 505 -8.95 -20.08 -6.41
CA LEU A 505 -8.16 -20.95 -7.27
C LEU A 505 -7.96 -22.34 -6.63
N ALA A 506 -7.68 -22.41 -5.33
CA ALA A 506 -7.57 -23.66 -4.60
C ALA A 506 -8.90 -24.45 -4.60
N ASN A 507 -10.04 -23.76 -4.43
CA ASN A 507 -11.36 -24.38 -4.50
C ASN A 507 -11.71 -24.84 -5.93
N ALA A 508 -11.37 -24.04 -6.95
CA ALA A 508 -11.57 -24.42 -8.35
C ALA A 508 -10.73 -25.65 -8.74
N ALA A 509 -9.46 -25.70 -8.33
CA ALA A 509 -8.59 -26.85 -8.57
C ALA A 509 -9.11 -28.14 -7.88
N ARG A 510 -9.67 -28.02 -6.66
CA ARG A 510 -10.35 -29.14 -5.97
C ARG A 510 -11.61 -29.59 -6.70
N GLY A 511 -12.42 -28.65 -7.19
CA GLY A 511 -13.61 -28.96 -7.98
C GLY A 511 -13.28 -29.64 -9.31
N ALA A 512 -12.23 -29.18 -10.00
CA ALA A 512 -11.74 -29.79 -11.24
C ALA A 512 -11.21 -31.22 -10.99
N ALA A 513 -10.41 -31.43 -9.93
CA ALA A 513 -9.92 -32.76 -9.58
C ALA A 513 -11.05 -33.75 -9.22
N LEU A 514 -12.11 -33.29 -8.54
CA LEU A 514 -13.30 -34.10 -8.28
C LEU A 514 -14.13 -34.38 -9.55
N GLY A 515 -14.12 -33.46 -10.53
CA GLY A 515 -14.74 -33.65 -11.84
C GLY A 515 -13.97 -34.62 -12.74
N GLU A 516 -12.64 -34.54 -12.76
CA GLU A 516 -11.77 -35.51 -13.47
C GLU A 516 -11.95 -36.92 -12.86
N LEU A 517 -11.98 -37.06 -11.53
CA LEU A 517 -12.28 -38.35 -10.85
C LEU A 517 -13.68 -38.90 -11.14
N ALA A 518 -14.68 -38.04 -11.36
CA ALA A 518 -16.04 -38.47 -11.71
C ALA A 518 -16.19 -38.84 -13.19
N ALA A 519 -15.30 -38.34 -14.07
CA ALA A 519 -15.28 -38.68 -15.49
C ALA A 519 -14.59 -40.02 -15.76
N ASP A 520 -13.58 -40.40 -14.95
CA ASP A 520 -12.93 -41.70 -15.03
C ASP A 520 -13.83 -42.87 -14.55
N ASP A 521 -14.93 -42.59 -13.86
CA ASP A 521 -15.92 -43.59 -13.40
C ASP A 521 -17.07 -43.84 -14.40
N GLU A 522 -17.11 -43.17 -15.58
CA GLU A 522 -18.04 -43.52 -16.66
C GLU A 522 -17.61 -44.82 -17.38
N VAL A 523 -17.91 -45.96 -16.74
CA VAL A 523 -17.78 -47.30 -17.32
C VAL A 523 -18.53 -47.37 -18.66
N PRO A 524 -17.87 -47.73 -19.79
CA PRO A 524 -18.53 -47.80 -21.08
C PRO A 524 -19.54 -48.97 -21.11
N VAL A 525 -20.83 -48.65 -21.07
CA VAL A 525 -21.92 -49.63 -21.24
C VAL A 525 -21.99 -50.04 -22.72
N GLY A 526 -21.13 -50.97 -23.10
CA GLY A 526 -21.07 -51.55 -24.44
C GLY A 526 -22.03 -52.71 -24.64
N ARG A 527 -23.07 -52.48 -25.46
CA ARG A 527 -23.90 -53.44 -26.23
C ARG A 527 -24.41 -54.72 -25.56
#